data_AF-A0A924EFQ3-F1
#
_entry.id   AF-A0A924EFQ3-F1
#
_cell.length_a   1.000
_cell.length_b   1.000
_cell.length_c   1.000
_cell.angle_alpha   90.00
_cell.angle_beta   90.00
_cell.angle_gamma   90.00
#
_symmetry.space_group_name_H-M   'P 1'
#
loop_
_entity.id
_entity.type
_entity.pdbx_description
1 polymer ?
#
loop_
_entity_poly.entity_id
_entity_poly.type
_entity_poly.pdbx_seq_one_letter_code
_entity_poly.pdbx_strand_id
1 'polypeptide(L)'
;MHTITLQINNNDALETLRALENKHFISIIENSDFDSPSLPGEPLSLAEFKCWINEAEVAPAVSLIQAKEIWAGKKRQLQQLTK
;
A
#
# COMPACT_ATOMS: atom_id res chain seq x y z
N MET A 1 9.69 0.72 14.25
CA MET A 1 10.36 1.75 13.44
C MET A 1 9.66 3.07 13.74
N HIS A 2 10.37 4.10 14.17
CA HIS A 2 9.78 5.40 14.47
C HIS A 2 10.26 6.39 13.43
N THR A 3 9.34 6.93 12.64
CA THR A 3 9.64 7.91 11.60
C THR A 3 9.25 9.29 12.12
N ILE A 4 10.18 10.24 12.09
CA ILE A 4 9.95 11.63 12.49
C ILE A 4 10.18 12.51 11.27
N THR A 5 9.17 13.29 10.91
CA THR A 5 9.27 14.26 9.82
C THR A 5 9.80 15.57 10.36
N LEU A 6 10.89 16.07 9.79
CA LEU A 6 11.53 17.31 10.16
C LEU A 6 11.59 18.23 8.95
N GLN A 7 11.12 19.48 9.10
CA GLN A 7 11.33 20.51 8.09
C GLN A 7 12.69 21.17 8.32
N ILE A 8 13.55 21.11 7.31
CA ILE A 8 14.89 21.70 7.36
C ILE A 8 14.88 22.97 6.49
N ASN A 9 15.14 24.12 7.12
CA ASN A 9 15.19 25.42 6.43
C ASN A 9 16.63 25.95 6.24
N ASN A 10 17.65 25.21 6.69
CA ASN A 10 19.06 25.60 6.64
C ASN A 10 19.92 24.47 6.04
N ASN A 11 20.77 24.79 5.07
CA ASN A 11 21.70 23.85 4.44
C ASN A 11 22.71 23.23 5.43
N ASP A 12 23.19 23.98 6.43
CA ASP A 12 24.14 23.45 7.41
C ASP A 12 23.52 22.31 8.25
N ALA A 13 22.22 22.44 8.54
CA ALA A 13 21.47 21.40 9.25
C ALA A 13 21.28 20.15 8.37
N LEU A 14 21.11 20.31 7.06
CA LEU A 14 20.99 19.20 6.11
C LEU A 14 22.30 18.42 6.00
N GLU A 15 23.44 19.11 5.90
CA GLU A 15 24.76 18.46 5.87
C GLU A 15 25.05 17.69 7.16
N THR A 16 24.65 18.25 8.31
CA THR A 16 24.77 17.56 9.60
C THR A 16 23.96 16.26 9.64
N LEU A 17 22.74 16.27 9.08
CA LEU A 17 21.90 15.07 9.00
C LEU A 17 22.49 14.03 8.03
N ARG A 18 23.02 14.46 6.89
CA ARG A 18 23.74 13.56 5.97
C ARG A 18 24.97 12.91 6.61
N ALA A 19 25.70 13.66 7.44
CA ALA A 19 26.82 13.10 8.20
C ALA A 19 26.38 12.04 9.22
N LEU A 20 25.18 12.17 9.80
CA LEU A 20 24.60 11.17 10.71
C LEU A 20 24.09 9.93 9.96
N GLU A 21 23.53 10.12 8.75
CA GLU A 21 23.13 9.04 7.86
C GLU A 21 24.34 8.21 7.39
N ASN A 22 25.43 8.86 7.01
CA ASN A 22 26.69 8.19 6.64
C ASN A 22 27.27 7.32 7.76
N LYS A 23 26.94 7.63 9.02
CA LYS A 23 27.33 6.83 10.20
C LYS A 23 26.27 5.80 10.59
N HIS A 24 25.21 5.64 9.80
CA HIS A 24 24.09 4.73 10.00
C HIS A 24 23.30 4.95 11.31
N PHE A 25 23.34 6.16 11.88
CA PHE A 25 22.53 6.49 13.05
C PHE A 25 21.08 6.83 12.69
N ILE A 26 20.88 7.36 11.49
CA ILE A 26 19.57 7.71 10.93
C ILE A 26 19.52 7.27 9.47
N SER A 27 18.32 7.23 8.89
CA SER A 27 18.10 7.08 7.46
C SER A 27 17.21 8.22 7.01
N ILE A 28 17.66 8.97 6.00
CA ILE A 28 16.91 10.08 5.41
C ILE A 28 16.09 9.49 4.26
N ILE A 29 14.78 9.44 4.45
CA ILE A 29 13.86 8.98 3.42
C ILE A 29 13.57 10.18 2.52
N GLU A 30 14.21 10.24 1.34
CA GLU A 30 13.79 11.17 0.30
C GLU A 30 12.34 10.84 -0.07
N ASN A 31 11.49 11.87 -0.14
CA ASN A 31 10.05 11.76 -0.40
C ASN A 31 9.78 10.71 -1.49
N SER A 32 9.47 9.49 -1.09
CA SER A 32 8.72 8.58 -1.93
C SER A 32 7.34 9.20 -2.00
N ASP A 33 6.93 9.63 -3.19
CA ASP A 33 5.61 10.19 -3.47
C ASP A 33 4.54 9.27 -2.84
N PHE A 34 4.14 9.57 -1.60
CA PHE A 34 3.01 8.94 -0.94
C PHE A 34 1.74 9.64 -1.41
N ASP A 35 1.59 9.80 -2.72
CA ASP A 35 0.31 10.07 -3.37
C ASP A 35 -0.48 8.76 -3.43
N SER A 36 -0.76 8.18 -2.27
CA SER A 36 -1.76 7.14 -2.17
C SER A 36 -2.78 7.60 -1.13
N PRO A 37 -3.95 8.14 -1.55
CA PRO A 37 -5.04 8.34 -0.63
C PRO A 37 -5.28 7.00 0.05
N SER A 38 -5.13 7.02 1.37
CA SER A 38 -4.85 5.87 2.21
C SER A 38 -5.98 4.84 2.13
N LEU A 39 -5.81 3.86 1.25
CA LEU A 39 -6.41 2.55 1.43
C LEU A 39 -5.50 1.79 2.41
N PRO A 40 -6.04 1.21 3.49
CA PRO A 40 -5.22 0.37 4.36
C PRO A 40 -4.68 -0.80 3.56
N GLY A 41 -3.35 -0.93 3.47
CA GLY A 41 -2.68 -1.97 2.69
C GLY A 41 -1.20 -1.67 2.47
N GLU A 42 -0.46 -2.67 2.01
CA GLU A 42 0.91 -2.47 1.53
C GLU A 42 0.89 -1.70 0.19
N PRO A 43 1.79 -0.73 -0.01
CA PRO A 43 1.91 -0.04 -1.29
C PRO A 43 2.22 -1.03 -2.41
N LEU A 44 1.44 -0.97 -3.49
CA LEU A 44 1.71 -1.75 -4.70
C LEU A 44 2.94 -1.18 -5.41
N SER A 45 3.85 -2.06 -5.82
CA SER A 45 4.88 -1.69 -6.78
C SER A 45 4.26 -1.37 -8.15
N LEU A 46 4.98 -0.61 -8.97
CA LEU A 46 4.53 -0.26 -10.32
C LEU A 46 4.28 -1.50 -11.21
N ALA A 47 5.02 -2.59 -10.98
CA ALA A 47 4.83 -3.85 -11.70
C ALA A 47 3.53 -4.55 -11.30
N GLU A 48 3.24 -4.60 -9.99
CA GLU A 48 2.00 -5.18 -9.46
C GLU A 48 0.79 -4.37 -9.88
N PHE A 49 0.90 -3.04 -9.89
CA PHE A 49 -0.18 -2.17 -10.36
C PHE A 49 -0.51 -2.42 -11.84
N LYS A 50 0.49 -2.58 -12.70
CA LYS A 50 0.28 -2.94 -14.12
C LYS A 50 -0.35 -4.31 -14.28
N CYS A 51 0.06 -5.27 -13.46
CA CYS A 51 -0.53 -6.61 -13.46
C CYS A 51 -2.01 -6.55 -13.06
N TRP A 52 -2.33 -5.81 -12.01
CA TRP A 52 -3.70 -5.60 -11.52
C TRP A 52 -4.61 -4.98 -12.58
N ILE A 53 -4.14 -3.96 -13.31
CA ILE A 53 -4.91 -3.36 -14.42
C ILE A 53 -5.20 -4.41 -15.49
N ASN A 54 -4.17 -5.16 -15.93
CA ASN A 54 -4.33 -6.16 -16.97
C ASN A 54 -5.29 -7.29 -16.53
N GLU A 55 -5.23 -7.72 -15.28
CA GLU A 55 -6.18 -8.69 -14.73
C GLU A 55 -7.61 -8.14 -14.69
N ALA A 56 -7.79 -6.89 -14.30
CA ALA A 56 -9.10 -6.24 -14.26
C ALA A 56 -9.71 -6.07 -15.65
N GLU A 57 -8.90 -5.78 -16.67
CA GLU A 57 -9.36 -5.65 -18.06
C GLU A 57 -9.73 -6.99 -18.70
N VAL A 58 -9.00 -8.06 -18.36
CA VAL A 58 -9.26 -9.43 -18.86
C VAL A 58 -10.37 -10.11 -18.06
N ALA A 59 -10.68 -9.63 -16.86
CA ALA A 59 -11.70 -10.22 -16.01
C ALA A 59 -13.08 -10.17 -16.69
N PRO A 60 -13.81 -11.30 -16.74
CA PRO A 60 -15.14 -11.32 -17.32
C PRO A 60 -16.08 -10.43 -16.52
N ALA A 61 -16.90 -9.62 -17.21
CA ALA A 61 -17.91 -8.81 -16.58
C ALA A 61 -18.93 -9.70 -15.85
N VAL A 62 -18.93 -9.64 -14.53
CA VAL A 62 -19.84 -10.42 -13.67
C VAL A 62 -21.08 -9.61 -13.35
N SER A 63 -22.26 -10.23 -13.46
CA SER A 63 -23.51 -9.63 -13.00
C SER A 63 -23.50 -9.51 -11.48
N LEU A 64 -23.79 -8.30 -10.98
CA LEU A 64 -23.93 -8.02 -9.55
C LEU A 64 -24.95 -8.92 -8.85
N ILE A 65 -25.99 -9.34 -9.58
CA ILE A 65 -27.03 -10.24 -9.05
C ILE A 65 -26.44 -11.63 -8.82
N GLN A 66 -25.76 -12.18 -9.83
CA GLN A 66 -25.10 -13.49 -9.75
C GLN A 66 -24.02 -13.52 -8.68
N ALA A 67 -23.21 -12.46 -8.58
CA ALA A 67 -22.17 -12.34 -7.56
C ALA A 67 -22.75 -12.37 -6.12
N LYS A 68 -23.89 -11.70 -5.90
CA LYS A 68 -24.58 -11.72 -4.59
C LYS A 68 -25.12 -13.10 -4.23
N GLU A 69 -25.68 -13.83 -5.19
CA GLU A 69 -26.18 -15.19 -4.96
C GLU A 69 -25.05 -16.16 -4.61
N ILE A 70 -23.94 -16.11 -5.35
CA ILE A 70 -22.74 -16.92 -5.07
C ILE A 70 -22.18 -16.61 -3.69
N TRP A 71 -22.07 -15.32 -3.34
CA TRP A 71 -21.59 -14.89 -2.02
C TRP A 71 -22.50 -15.38 -0.89
N ALA A 72 -23.82 -15.26 -1.04
CA ALA A 72 -24.78 -15.75 -0.05
C ALA A 72 -24.69 -17.27 0.13
N GLY A 73 -24.50 -18.03 -0.96
CA GLY A 73 -24.28 -19.47 -0.92
C GLY A 73 -23.01 -19.85 -0.16
N LYS A 74 -21.87 -19.25 -0.52
CA LYS A 74 -20.59 -19.48 0.17
C LYS A 74 -20.64 -19.10 1.65
N LYS A 75 -21.31 -17.98 1.98
CA LYS A 75 -21.48 -17.53 3.37
C LYS A 75 -22.24 -18.57 4.20
N ARG A 76 -23.30 -19.18 3.66
CA ARG A 76 -24.03 -20.26 4.35
C ARG A 76 -23.17 -21.49 4.57
N GLN A 77 -22.39 -21.90 3.56
CA GLN A 77 -21.47 -23.04 3.69
C GLN A 77 -20.42 -22.81 4.78
N LEU A 78 -19.82 -21.62 4.82
CA LEU A 78 -18.84 -21.26 5.85
C LEU A 78 -19.45 -21.26 7.26
N GLN A 79 -20.68 -20.73 7.40
CA GLN A 79 -21.40 -20.76 8.68
C GLN A 79 -21.70 -22.17 9.18
N GLN A 80 -21.89 -23.14 8.28
CA GLN A 80 -22.09 -24.55 8.65
C GLN A 80 -20.79 -25.23 9.09
N LEU A 81 -19.64 -24.82 8.55
CA LEU A 81 -18.32 -25.37 8.89
C LEU A 81 -17.74 -24.79 10.18
N THR A 82 -18.26 -23.66 10.66
CA THR A 82 -17.81 -22.98 11.90
C THR A 82 -18.72 -23.31 13.09
N LYS A 83 -19.68 -24.21 12.90
CA LYS A 83 -20.61 -24.71 13.93
C LYS A 83 -20.19 -26.10 14.37
#